data_AF-D7FRY6-F1
#
_entry.id   AF-D7FRY6-F1
#
_cell.length_a   1.000
_cell.length_b   1.000
_cell.length_c   1.000
_cell.angle_alpha   90.00
_cell.angle_beta   90.00
_cell.angle_gamma   90.00
#
_symmetry.space_group_name_H-M   'P 1'
#
loop_
_entity.id
_entity.type
_entity.pdbx_description
1 polymer ?
#
loop_
_entity_poly.entity_id
_entity_poly.type
_entity_poly.pdbx_seq_one_letter_code
_entity_poly.pdbx_strand_id
1 'polypeptide(L)'
;MAPVSYITLVVSALTLLLPRKGADAFVHPRPALPRSRQQQQSIMVMSATRRAFLSDQLVGAIGAGVLGLGLATERATAYEKEYLKEPTAEFKAMEARQADFSAAQRAYKQEFVKKLDAFLAVETDEEAVSTLNAMSNTVIQRGGLPESVRINDLLKTCRRKKAAMKDSGKWSTPVQIAYETLVQTTNRTVVPLQSGS
;
A
#
# COMPACT_ATOMS: atom_id res chain seq x y z
N MET A 1 -17.34 48.24 52.14
CA MET A 1 -18.24 47.20 51.59
C MET A 1 -17.46 45.90 51.47
N ALA A 2 -17.76 44.95 52.36
CA ALA A 2 -17.41 43.52 52.34
C ALA A 2 -18.60 42.80 53.04
N PRO A 3 -18.82 41.47 52.96
CA PRO A 3 -17.96 40.41 52.43
C PRO A 3 -18.64 39.31 51.56
N VAL A 4 -17.80 38.52 50.88
CA VAL A 4 -17.75 37.04 50.73
C VAL A 4 -19.07 36.23 50.87
N SER A 5 -19.36 35.35 49.89
CA SER A 5 -20.10 34.10 50.14
C SER A 5 -19.67 32.98 49.18
N TYR A 6 -19.02 31.98 49.77
CA TYR A 6 -18.77 30.64 49.24
C TYR A 6 -20.09 29.85 49.18
N ILE A 7 -20.35 29.12 48.08
CA ILE A 7 -21.24 27.96 48.11
C ILE A 7 -20.53 26.79 47.44
N THR A 8 -19.72 26.11 48.25
CA THR A 8 -19.41 24.69 48.16
C THR A 8 -20.71 23.89 48.32
N LEU A 9 -21.14 23.19 47.27
CA LEU A 9 -22.03 22.03 47.42
C LEU A 9 -21.26 20.77 47.06
N VAL A 10 -20.72 20.18 48.11
CA VAL A 10 -20.36 18.78 48.22
C VAL A 10 -21.65 17.97 48.16
N VAL A 11 -21.84 17.18 47.11
CA VAL A 11 -22.83 16.10 47.12
C VAL A 11 -22.06 14.79 47.35
N SER A 12 -22.12 14.37 48.61
CA SER A 12 -21.96 12.99 49.08
C SER A 12 -22.51 11.99 48.06
N ALA A 13 -21.67 11.10 47.57
CA ALA A 13 -21.39 9.79 48.15
C ALA A 13 -22.54 8.79 48.03
N LEU A 14 -22.12 7.56 47.69
CA LEU A 14 -22.81 6.31 47.99
C LEU A 14 -23.77 5.76 46.93
N THR A 15 -23.23 5.12 45.87
CA THR A 15 -23.91 3.95 45.30
C THR A 15 -22.92 2.94 44.66
N LEU A 16 -22.64 1.89 45.43
CA LEU A 16 -22.46 0.49 45.02
C LEU A 16 -21.19 0.08 44.27
N LEU A 17 -20.22 -0.24 45.12
CA LEU A 17 -19.18 -1.26 44.98
C LEU A 17 -19.77 -2.61 44.49
N LEU A 18 -19.70 -2.88 43.20
CA LEU A 18 -20.01 -4.20 42.63
C LEU A 18 -18.80 -5.14 42.79
N PRO A 19 -18.99 -6.38 43.28
CA PRO A 19 -17.93 -7.37 43.34
C PRO A 19 -17.54 -7.85 41.93
N ARG A 20 -16.27 -7.63 41.55
CA ARG A 20 -15.60 -8.34 40.45
C ARG A 20 -15.53 -9.83 40.80
N LYS A 21 -16.43 -10.63 40.22
CA LYS A 21 -16.34 -12.10 40.23
C LYS A 21 -15.66 -12.55 38.95
N GLY A 22 -14.64 -13.39 39.11
CA GLY A 22 -13.68 -13.80 38.10
C GLY A 22 -14.32 -14.48 36.89
N ALA A 23 -13.79 -14.15 35.73
CA ALA A 23 -13.80 -15.06 34.58
C ALA A 23 -12.40 -15.70 34.56
N ASP A 24 -12.35 -16.93 35.04
CA ASP A 24 -11.18 -17.79 34.91
C ASP A 24 -10.81 -17.89 33.44
N ALA A 25 -9.55 -17.51 33.17
CA ALA A 25 -8.92 -17.69 31.88
C ALA A 25 -8.82 -19.19 31.60
N PHE A 26 -9.74 -19.72 30.80
CA PHE A 26 -9.58 -21.02 30.16
C PHE A 26 -8.52 -20.88 29.06
N VAL A 27 -7.26 -20.87 29.49
CA VAL A 27 -6.09 -21.00 28.63
C VAL A 27 -6.05 -22.45 28.18
N HIS A 28 -6.55 -22.75 26.99
CA HIS A 28 -6.21 -24.00 26.34
C HIS A 28 -4.70 -23.99 26.04
N PRO A 29 -3.91 -24.95 26.53
CA PRO A 29 -2.54 -25.11 26.05
C PRO A 29 -2.61 -25.47 24.56
N ARG A 30 -2.16 -24.57 23.69
CA ARG A 30 -1.89 -24.91 22.29
C ARG A 30 -0.85 -26.04 22.28
N PRO A 31 -1.06 -27.13 21.54
CA PRO A 31 -0.01 -28.11 21.31
C PRO A 31 1.16 -27.42 20.61
N ALA A 32 2.33 -27.44 21.26
CA ALA A 32 3.57 -26.95 20.69
C ALA A 32 3.91 -27.82 19.47
N LEU A 33 3.80 -27.24 18.27
CA LEU A 33 4.36 -27.84 17.08
C LEU A 33 5.89 -27.95 17.24
N PRO A 34 6.51 -29.07 16.84
CA PRO A 34 7.95 -29.24 16.92
C PRO A 34 8.63 -28.15 16.07
N ARG A 35 9.37 -27.29 16.78
CA ARG A 35 10.25 -26.26 16.22
C ARG A 35 11.41 -27.00 15.54
N SER A 36 11.33 -27.16 14.23
CA SER A 36 12.42 -27.69 13.41
C SER A 36 13.65 -26.79 13.58
N ARG A 37 14.57 -27.30 14.40
CA ARG A 37 15.89 -26.76 14.69
C ARG A 37 16.86 -27.27 13.63
N GLN A 38 16.79 -26.68 12.45
CA GLN A 38 17.74 -26.82 11.33
C GLN A 38 17.37 -25.65 10.40
N GLN A 39 18.16 -24.61 10.13
CA GLN A 39 19.60 -24.42 10.17
C GLN A 39 19.91 -23.00 10.67
N GLN A 40 20.73 -22.88 11.71
CA GLN A 40 21.62 -21.74 11.84
C GLN A 40 22.81 -21.98 10.91
N GLN A 41 23.49 -20.89 10.55
CA GLN A 41 24.58 -20.73 9.57
C GLN A 41 24.02 -20.31 8.20
N SER A 42 23.80 -19.01 7.97
CA SER A 42 24.93 -18.16 7.60
C SER A 42 24.73 -16.71 8.03
N ILE A 43 25.81 -16.22 8.62
CA ILE A 43 26.05 -14.91 9.17
C ILE A 43 26.36 -13.93 8.02
N MET A 44 25.90 -12.69 8.17
CA MET A 44 26.45 -11.45 7.60
C MET A 44 26.25 -11.12 6.11
N VAL A 45 25.74 -9.90 5.93
CA VAL A 45 26.00 -8.96 4.83
C VAL A 45 25.35 -9.29 3.48
N MET A 46 24.17 -8.72 3.24
CA MET A 46 23.75 -8.30 1.90
C MET A 46 23.13 -6.90 1.90
N SER A 47 23.70 -5.99 2.69
CA SER A 47 23.51 -4.54 2.55
C SER A 47 24.67 -3.93 1.77
N ALA A 48 24.95 -4.40 0.54
CA ALA A 48 25.96 -3.79 -0.33
C ALA A 48 25.88 -4.13 -1.84
N THR A 49 24.90 -4.90 -2.32
CA THR A 49 24.94 -5.44 -3.70
C THR A 49 24.03 -4.71 -4.70
N ARG A 50 23.90 -3.38 -4.61
CA ARG A 50 23.20 -2.57 -5.63
C ARG A 50 23.99 -1.36 -6.16
N ARG A 51 25.30 -1.29 -5.94
CA ARG A 51 26.14 -0.18 -6.44
C ARG A 51 27.56 -0.59 -6.90
N ALA A 52 27.75 -1.81 -7.38
CA ALA A 52 29.06 -2.30 -7.85
C ALA A 52 28.99 -3.05 -9.19
N PHE A 53 28.11 -2.64 -10.10
CA PHE A 53 28.02 -3.21 -11.46
C PHE A 53 28.21 -2.17 -12.57
N LEU A 54 28.72 -0.98 -12.23
CA LEU A 54 28.90 0.13 -13.17
C LEU A 54 30.29 0.80 -13.11
N SER A 55 31.26 0.24 -12.38
CA SER A 55 32.55 0.93 -12.19
C SER A 55 33.80 0.05 -12.24
N ASP A 56 33.76 -1.13 -12.90
CA ASP A 56 34.94 -2.03 -12.96
C ASP A 56 35.21 -2.64 -14.34
N GLN A 57 34.88 -1.92 -15.41
CA GLN A 57 35.21 -2.31 -16.81
C GLN A 57 36.02 -1.23 -17.53
N LEU A 58 36.72 -0.36 -16.80
CA LEU A 58 37.42 0.76 -17.46
C LEU A 58 38.73 1.19 -16.80
N VAL A 59 39.53 0.29 -16.24
CA VAL A 59 40.96 0.60 -16.00
C VAL A 59 41.82 -0.67 -16.09
N GLY A 60 42.57 -0.80 -17.19
CA GLY A 60 43.90 -1.42 -17.17
C GLY A 60 44.01 -2.90 -17.55
N ALA A 61 44.32 -3.17 -18.82
CA ALA A 61 45.26 -4.22 -19.21
C ALA A 61 45.70 -4.03 -20.68
N ILE A 62 46.69 -3.17 -20.87
CA ILE A 62 47.66 -3.28 -21.96
C ILE A 62 48.50 -4.52 -21.62
N GLY A 63 48.42 -5.60 -22.40
CA GLY A 63 49.25 -6.78 -22.16
C GLY A 63 48.83 -8.01 -22.97
N ALA A 64 49.70 -8.45 -23.87
CA ALA A 64 49.53 -9.49 -24.88
C ALA A 64 49.07 -10.88 -24.39
N GLY A 65 48.33 -11.60 -25.26
CA GLY A 65 48.08 -13.05 -25.15
C GLY A 65 46.65 -13.45 -25.52
N VAL A 66 46.20 -13.35 -26.78
CA VAL A 66 46.29 -14.39 -27.83
C VAL A 66 45.21 -15.49 -27.73
N LEU A 67 44.42 -15.57 -28.82
CA LEU A 67 43.65 -16.71 -29.35
C LEU A 67 42.35 -17.13 -28.63
N GLY A 68 41.21 -16.79 -29.23
CA GLY A 68 39.99 -17.58 -29.00
C GLY A 68 38.61 -16.98 -29.21
N LEU A 69 38.43 -15.90 -29.99
CA LEU A 69 37.09 -15.50 -30.45
C LEU A 69 37.12 -15.30 -31.96
N GLY A 70 37.01 -16.43 -32.65
CA GLY A 70 36.80 -16.47 -34.09
C GLY A 70 35.51 -15.73 -34.46
N LEU A 71 35.69 -14.72 -35.31
CA LEU A 71 34.93 -14.50 -36.54
C LEU A 71 33.40 -14.66 -36.45
N ALA A 72 32.73 -13.60 -36.04
CA ALA A 72 31.38 -13.28 -36.53
C ALA A 72 31.25 -11.75 -36.74
N THR A 73 32.19 -11.17 -37.47
CA THR A 73 32.00 -9.86 -38.09
C THR A 73 31.16 -10.02 -39.36
N GLU A 74 30.12 -9.18 -39.43
CA GLU A 74 29.49 -8.66 -40.64
C GLU A 74 28.46 -9.54 -41.38
N ARG A 75 27.18 -9.34 -41.00
CA ARG A 75 26.06 -9.11 -41.92
C ARG A 75 24.89 -8.43 -41.18
N ALA A 76 25.09 -7.17 -40.81
CA ALA A 76 24.01 -6.28 -40.37
C ALA A 76 24.22 -4.89 -40.98
N THR A 77 24.43 -4.82 -42.30
CA THR A 77 24.63 -3.55 -43.01
C THR A 77 23.92 -3.61 -44.36
N ALA A 78 22.57 -3.55 -44.35
CA ALA A 78 21.80 -3.22 -45.55
C ALA A 78 20.31 -2.90 -45.30
N TYR A 79 19.74 -3.21 -44.13
CA TYR A 79 18.34 -2.89 -43.81
C TYR A 79 18.18 -1.80 -42.73
N GLU A 80 19.28 -1.23 -42.23
CA GLU A 80 19.31 -0.48 -40.97
C GLU A 80 19.17 1.05 -41.10
N LYS A 81 19.00 1.61 -42.31
CA LYS A 81 19.14 3.08 -42.49
C LYS A 81 18.00 3.82 -43.20
N GLU A 82 16.95 3.14 -43.64
CA GLU A 82 15.85 3.82 -44.36
C GLU A 82 14.45 3.63 -43.74
N TYR A 83 14.26 2.65 -42.84
CA TYR A 83 12.98 2.40 -42.16
C TYR A 83 12.85 3.05 -40.77
N LEU A 84 13.79 3.92 -40.38
CA LEU A 84 13.91 4.43 -39.00
C LEU A 84 13.92 5.96 -38.88
N LYS A 85 13.54 6.72 -39.91
CA LYS A 85 13.69 8.19 -39.90
C LYS A 85 12.43 9.02 -39.77
N GLU A 86 11.24 8.45 -39.91
CA GLU A 86 10.01 9.19 -39.65
C GLU A 86 9.10 8.37 -38.75
N PRO A 87 8.72 8.88 -37.56
CA PRO A 87 7.68 8.25 -36.76
C PRO A 87 6.43 8.17 -37.63
N THR A 88 6.02 6.95 -37.97
CA THR A 88 4.81 6.71 -38.77
C THR A 88 3.63 7.42 -38.11
N ALA A 89 2.64 7.83 -38.91
CA ALA A 89 1.45 8.49 -38.37
C ALA A 89 0.77 7.64 -37.28
N GLU A 90 0.86 6.31 -37.39
CA GLU A 90 0.39 5.35 -36.39
C GLU A 90 1.17 5.43 -35.07
N PHE A 91 2.50 5.57 -35.13
CA PHE A 91 3.32 5.72 -33.93
C PHE A 91 2.96 7.00 -33.16
N LYS A 92 2.81 8.14 -33.86
CA LYS A 92 2.39 9.39 -33.23
C LYS A 92 0.99 9.29 -32.60
N ALA A 93 0.07 8.58 -33.26
CA ALA A 93 -1.26 8.34 -32.72
C ALA A 93 -1.23 7.44 -31.47
N MET A 94 -0.36 6.43 -31.44
CA MET A 94 -0.15 5.60 -30.25
C MET A 94 0.50 6.37 -29.10
N GLU A 95 1.49 7.20 -29.39
CA GLU A 95 2.18 8.02 -28.40
C GLU A 95 1.21 9.03 -27.74
N ALA A 96 0.34 9.66 -28.54
CA ALA A 96 -0.71 10.53 -28.02
C ALA A 96 -1.68 9.78 -27.08
N ARG A 97 -2.14 8.58 -27.48
CA ARG A 97 -3.00 7.74 -26.64
C ARG A 97 -2.31 7.33 -25.34
N GLN A 98 -1.03 7.01 -25.38
CA GLN A 98 -0.26 6.66 -24.19
C GLN A 98 -0.10 7.87 -23.26
N ALA A 99 0.16 9.05 -23.82
CA ALA A 99 0.23 10.29 -23.07
C ALA A 99 -1.11 10.59 -22.37
N ASP A 100 -2.23 10.50 -23.09
CA ASP A 100 -3.58 10.70 -22.55
C ASP A 100 -3.92 9.69 -21.45
N PHE A 101 -3.60 8.42 -21.66
CA PHE A 101 -3.79 7.38 -20.65
C PHE A 101 -2.96 7.66 -19.40
N SER A 102 -1.69 8.04 -19.57
CA SER A 102 -0.80 8.36 -18.44
C SER A 102 -1.28 9.58 -17.66
N ALA A 103 -1.82 10.60 -18.35
CA ALA A 103 -2.39 11.78 -17.73
C ALA A 103 -3.67 11.44 -16.94
N ALA A 104 -4.56 10.62 -17.52
CA ALA A 104 -5.76 10.14 -16.83
C ALA A 104 -5.43 9.32 -15.58
N GLN A 105 -4.43 8.43 -15.65
CA GLN A 105 -3.97 7.65 -14.50
C GLN A 105 -3.37 8.54 -13.40
N ARG A 106 -2.60 9.58 -13.76
CA ARG A 106 -2.06 10.55 -12.79
C ARG A 106 -3.17 11.33 -12.10
N ALA A 107 -4.17 11.80 -12.86
CA ALA A 107 -5.32 12.51 -12.30
C ALA A 107 -6.10 11.61 -11.33
N TYR A 108 -6.36 10.35 -11.73
CA TYR A 108 -7.03 9.37 -10.89
C TYR A 108 -6.26 9.11 -9.60
N LYS A 109 -4.94 8.92 -9.68
CA LYS A 109 -4.09 8.76 -8.51
C LYS A 109 -4.18 9.95 -7.57
N GLN A 110 -4.10 11.18 -8.08
CA GLN A 110 -4.18 12.37 -7.24
C GLN A 110 -5.54 12.49 -6.55
N GLU A 111 -6.63 12.21 -7.27
CA GLU A 111 -7.97 12.19 -6.70
C GLU A 111 -8.12 11.15 -5.58
N PHE A 112 -7.60 9.94 -5.81
CA PHE A 112 -7.65 8.86 -4.83
C PHE A 112 -6.82 9.17 -3.58
N VAL A 113 -5.61 9.72 -3.76
CA VAL A 113 -4.75 10.14 -2.64
C VAL A 113 -5.41 11.23 -1.82
N LYS A 114 -6.03 12.24 -2.46
CA LYS A 114 -6.80 13.28 -1.74
C LYS A 114 -7.91 12.69 -0.85
N LYS A 115 -8.62 11.66 -1.34
CA LYS A 115 -9.67 10.97 -0.57
C LYS A 115 -9.09 10.15 0.59
N LEU A 116 -7.93 9.51 0.37
CA LEU A 116 -7.21 8.80 1.41
C LEU A 116 -6.70 9.76 2.50
N ASP A 117 -6.13 10.90 2.11
CA ASP A 117 -5.67 11.92 3.04
C ASP A 117 -6.84 12.53 3.83
N ALA A 118 -7.97 12.78 3.17
CA ALA A 118 -9.20 13.19 3.84
C ALA A 118 -9.63 12.16 4.89
N PHE A 119 -9.66 10.86 4.54
CA PHE A 119 -9.96 9.78 5.49
C PHE A 119 -9.00 9.73 6.69
N LEU A 120 -7.71 10.02 6.46
CA LEU A 120 -6.71 10.07 7.54
C LEU A 120 -6.91 11.28 8.47
N ALA A 121 -7.45 12.38 7.96
CA ALA A 121 -7.75 13.59 8.72
C ALA A 121 -9.09 13.53 9.48
N VAL A 122 -9.98 12.58 9.14
CA VAL A 122 -11.31 12.49 9.75
C VAL A 122 -11.25 12.36 11.28
N GLU A 123 -12.11 13.10 11.95
CA GLU A 123 -12.34 13.03 13.39
C GLU A 123 -13.74 12.56 13.78
N THR A 124 -14.69 12.49 12.85
CA THR A 124 -16.09 12.10 13.12
C THR A 124 -16.50 10.84 12.36
N ASP A 125 -17.43 10.07 12.92
CA ASP A 125 -17.91 8.83 12.32
C ASP A 125 -18.60 9.06 10.97
N GLU A 126 -19.37 10.12 10.84
CA GLU A 126 -20.12 10.46 9.61
C GLU A 126 -19.18 10.78 8.45
N GLU A 127 -18.14 11.58 8.71
CA GLU A 127 -17.09 11.88 7.73
C GLU A 127 -16.34 10.61 7.32
N ALA A 128 -16.09 9.69 8.26
CA ALA A 128 -15.38 8.43 7.98
C ALA A 128 -16.22 7.54 7.05
N VAL A 129 -17.52 7.43 7.30
CA VAL A 129 -18.45 6.69 6.44
C VAL A 129 -18.48 7.31 5.04
N SER A 130 -18.65 8.63 4.95
CA SER A 130 -18.71 9.36 3.68
C SER A 130 -17.44 9.19 2.86
N THR A 131 -16.26 9.37 3.47
CA THR A 131 -14.97 9.22 2.79
C THR A 131 -14.71 7.77 2.36
N LEU A 132 -15.00 6.77 3.20
CA LEU A 132 -14.85 5.36 2.84
C LEU A 132 -15.77 4.96 1.66
N ASN A 133 -17.01 5.45 1.64
CA ASN A 133 -17.94 5.21 0.54
C ASN A 133 -17.52 5.96 -0.74
N ALA A 134 -17.00 7.18 -0.62
CA ALA A 134 -16.46 7.91 -1.76
C ALA A 134 -15.25 7.19 -2.37
N MET A 135 -14.38 6.61 -1.52
CA MET A 135 -13.25 5.80 -1.97
C MET A 135 -13.72 4.52 -2.66
N SER A 136 -14.66 3.77 -2.08
CA SER A 136 -15.18 2.54 -2.70
C SER A 136 -15.83 2.82 -4.06
N ASN A 137 -16.63 3.89 -4.15
CA ASN A 137 -17.24 4.33 -5.41
C ASN A 137 -16.18 4.68 -6.47
N THR A 138 -15.08 5.34 -6.11
CA THR A 138 -14.01 5.60 -7.09
C THR A 138 -13.34 4.34 -7.60
N VAL A 139 -13.17 3.32 -6.75
CA VAL A 139 -12.61 2.03 -7.16
C VAL A 139 -13.56 1.31 -8.10
N ILE A 140 -14.87 1.35 -7.84
CA ILE A 140 -15.90 0.75 -8.71
C ILE A 140 -15.93 1.47 -10.07
N GLN A 141 -16.02 2.80 -10.08
CA GLN A 141 -16.13 3.59 -11.30
C GLN A 141 -14.93 3.45 -12.23
N ARG A 142 -13.73 3.28 -11.68
CA ARG A 142 -12.49 3.14 -12.46
C ARG A 142 -12.07 1.68 -12.68
N GLY A 143 -12.81 0.71 -12.13
CA GLY A 143 -12.57 -0.71 -12.31
C GLY A 143 -11.37 -1.28 -11.55
N GLY A 144 -10.91 -0.60 -10.48
CA GLY A 144 -9.77 -1.06 -9.70
C GLY A 144 -9.07 0.05 -8.93
N LEU A 145 -7.92 -0.27 -8.34
CA LEU A 145 -7.03 0.71 -7.70
C LEU A 145 -6.13 1.40 -8.73
N PRO A 146 -5.63 2.62 -8.45
CA PRO A 146 -4.59 3.23 -9.26
C PRO A 146 -3.35 2.33 -9.31
N GLU A 147 -2.71 2.22 -10.47
CA GLU A 147 -1.60 1.26 -10.73
C GLU A 147 -0.49 1.29 -9.67
N SER A 148 -0.15 2.48 -9.15
CA SER A 148 0.90 2.63 -8.13
C SER A 148 0.48 2.32 -6.69
N VAL A 149 -0.82 2.14 -6.42
CA VAL A 149 -1.34 1.93 -5.07
C VAL A 149 -1.58 0.44 -4.85
N ARG A 150 -0.75 -0.16 -3.98
CA ARG A 150 -0.91 -1.56 -3.60
C ARG A 150 -2.03 -1.73 -2.58
N ILE A 151 -2.87 -2.76 -2.76
CA ILE A 151 -3.94 -3.10 -1.80
C ILE A 151 -3.40 -3.23 -0.38
N ASN A 152 -2.28 -3.94 -0.22
CA ASN A 152 -1.70 -4.19 1.10
C ASN A 152 -1.33 -2.89 1.83
N ASP A 153 -0.86 -1.87 1.11
CA ASP A 153 -0.46 -0.59 1.71
C ASP A 153 -1.67 0.28 2.03
N LEU A 154 -2.71 0.25 1.18
CA LEU A 154 -4.02 0.83 1.46
C LEU A 154 -4.63 0.21 2.73
N LEU A 155 -4.74 -1.12 2.79
CA LEU A 155 -5.35 -1.82 3.91
C LEU A 155 -4.56 -1.63 5.21
N LYS A 156 -3.22 -1.64 5.16
CA LYS A 156 -2.40 -1.29 6.33
C LYS A 156 -2.71 0.11 6.84
N THR A 157 -2.86 1.07 5.94
CA THR A 157 -3.18 2.47 6.29
C THR A 157 -4.56 2.57 6.92
N CYS A 158 -5.58 1.95 6.32
CA CYS A 158 -6.92 1.91 6.89
C CYS A 158 -6.96 1.19 8.25
N ARG A 159 -6.22 0.09 8.43
CA ARG A 159 -6.13 -0.63 9.71
C ARG A 159 -5.49 0.20 10.82
N ARG A 160 -4.45 0.98 10.50
CA ARG A 160 -3.83 1.91 11.45
C ARG A 160 -4.80 2.99 11.90
N LYS A 161 -5.50 3.63 10.95
CA LYS A 161 -6.53 4.64 11.27
C LYS A 161 -7.69 4.03 12.06
N LYS A 162 -8.13 2.82 11.70
CA LYS A 162 -9.13 2.05 12.44
C LYS A 162 -8.72 1.83 13.90
N ALA A 163 -7.48 1.42 14.16
CA ALA A 163 -6.99 1.24 15.53
C ALA A 163 -7.04 2.55 16.31
N ALA A 164 -6.52 3.64 15.73
CA ALA A 164 -6.55 4.96 16.36
C ALA A 164 -7.99 5.46 16.66
N MET A 165 -8.92 5.28 15.72
CA MET A 165 -10.32 5.66 15.93
C MET A 165 -11.02 4.79 16.97
N LYS A 166 -10.69 3.48 17.01
CA LYS A 166 -11.21 2.56 18.03
C LYS A 166 -10.75 2.96 19.44
N ASP A 167 -9.50 3.33 19.60
CA ASP A 167 -8.96 3.79 20.89
C ASP A 167 -9.64 5.09 21.35
N SER A 168 -10.05 5.95 20.41
CA SER A 168 -10.85 7.14 20.70
C SER A 168 -12.36 6.90 20.88
N GLY A 169 -12.84 5.66 20.70
CA GLY A 169 -14.28 5.32 20.78
C GLY A 169 -15.11 5.75 19.57
N LYS A 170 -14.48 6.23 18.49
CA LYS A 170 -15.12 6.79 17.28
C LYS A 170 -15.21 5.80 16.12
N TRP A 171 -15.34 4.51 16.43
CA TRP A 171 -15.44 3.45 15.42
C TRP A 171 -16.77 2.74 15.57
N SER A 172 -17.84 3.40 15.13
CA SER A 172 -19.19 2.82 15.14
C SER A 172 -19.38 1.74 14.06
N THR A 173 -20.46 0.97 14.20
CA THR A 173 -20.89 -0.05 13.24
C THR A 173 -21.03 0.44 11.79
N PRO A 174 -21.62 1.61 11.48
CA PRO A 174 -21.69 2.07 10.10
C PRO A 174 -20.31 2.32 9.47
N VAL A 175 -19.33 2.82 10.25
CA VAL A 175 -17.94 2.97 9.78
C VAL A 175 -17.33 1.60 9.45
N GLN A 176 -17.60 0.59 10.30
CA GLN A 176 -17.15 -0.78 10.07
C GLN A 176 -17.71 -1.37 8.76
N ILE A 177 -19.01 -1.16 8.49
CA ILE A 177 -19.66 -1.62 7.26
C ILE A 177 -19.06 -0.94 6.03
N ALA A 178 -18.85 0.38 6.07
CA ALA A 178 -18.22 1.12 4.97
C ALA A 178 -16.78 0.63 4.70
N TYR A 179 -16.02 0.37 5.77
CA TYR A 179 -14.68 -0.21 5.66
C TYR A 179 -14.70 -1.60 5.02
N GLU A 180 -15.56 -2.51 5.48
CA GLU A 180 -15.69 -3.86 4.91
C GLU A 180 -16.10 -3.82 3.44
N THR A 181 -17.00 -2.90 3.08
CA THR A 181 -17.41 -2.66 1.69
C THR A 181 -16.23 -2.23 0.82
N LEU A 182 -15.37 -1.34 1.31
CA LEU A 182 -14.14 -0.96 0.62
C LEU A 182 -13.23 -2.18 0.43
N VAL A 183 -12.98 -2.97 1.48
CA VAL A 183 -12.13 -4.17 1.41
C VAL A 183 -12.65 -5.17 0.38
N GLN A 184 -13.95 -5.47 0.40
CA GLN A 184 -14.59 -6.41 -0.54
C GLN A 184 -14.49 -5.91 -1.98
N THR A 185 -14.82 -4.64 -2.22
CA THR A 185 -14.71 -4.00 -3.54
C THR A 185 -13.29 -4.06 -4.09
N THR A 186 -12.30 -3.77 -3.24
CA THR A 186 -10.89 -3.77 -3.64
C THR A 186 -10.40 -5.19 -3.95
N ASN A 187 -10.80 -6.18 -3.14
CA ASN A 187 -10.42 -7.58 -3.38
C ASN A 187 -11.09 -8.16 -4.63
N ARG A 188 -12.37 -7.80 -4.88
CA ARG A 188 -13.11 -8.25 -6.07
C ARG A 188 -12.51 -7.71 -7.37
N THR A 189 -11.99 -6.48 -7.36
CA THR A 189 -11.41 -5.86 -8.55
C THR A 189 -10.01 -6.38 -8.88
N VAL A 190 -9.22 -6.79 -7.88
CA VAL A 190 -7.83 -7.25 -8.10
C VAL A 190 -7.71 -8.76 -8.29
N VAL A 191 -8.75 -9.55 -8.00
CA VAL A 191 -8.83 -10.95 -8.41
C VAL A 191 -9.67 -11.02 -9.69
N PRO A 192 -9.08 -10.82 -10.89
CA PRO A 192 -9.82 -11.03 -12.12
C PRO A 192 -10.07 -12.54 -12.26
N LEU A 193 -11.33 -12.95 -12.13
CA LEU A 193 -11.94 -14.06 -12.86
C LEU A 193 -11.04 -15.27 -13.18
N GLN A 194 -10.30 -15.83 -12.20
CA GLN A 194 -9.70 -17.16 -12.35
C GLN A 194 -10.74 -18.28 -12.25
N SER A 195 -12.03 -17.95 -12.14
CA SER A 195 -13.14 -18.92 -12.01
C SER A 195 -13.89 -19.17 -13.32
N GLY A 196 -13.29 -18.84 -14.48
CA GLY A 196 -13.86 -19.09 -15.80
C GLY A 196 -13.00 -20.08 -16.59
N SER A 197 -12.99 -21.35 -16.15
CA SER A 197 -12.50 -22.50 -16.91
C SER A 197 -13.55 -23.59 -16.87
#